data_AF-A0A9J6GZ65-F1
#
_entry.id   AF-A0A9J6GZ65-F1
#
_cell.length_a   1.000
_cell.length_b   1.000
_cell.length_c   1.000
_cell.angle_alpha   90.00
_cell.angle_beta   90.00
_cell.angle_gamma   90.00
#
_symmetry.space_group_name_H-M   'P 1'
#
loop_
_entity.id
_entity.type
_entity.pdbx_description
1 polymer ?
#
loop_
_entity_poly.entity_id
_entity_poly.type
_entity_poly.pdbx_seq_one_letter_code
_entity_poly.pdbx_strand_id
1 'polypeptide(L)'
;MAHHEKNTAHTEILVGHISRLTAENQAQKNHQLRDRRDLEARLDETERFVTILQHDLRLGPLQAVFEHVWKLQPYSSLRHAYSTPGSGVLSSGVLCVNTPGYRMELVADVCRPAPGSVQALHLGLKMRIHPGEHDGLLPWPFAHRIRLVLVNQFDDAESRRFELDTSTAHHARDCLKKPAENAPNPMFGYSQVIPIPLLENEKKGFLVHNCVVVKLIVFTAD
;
A
#
# COMPACT_ATOMS: atom_id res chain seq x y z
N MET A 1 62.33 47.70 17.94
CA MET A 1 62.62 46.31 18.35
C MET A 1 61.48 45.68 19.16
N ALA A 2 60.96 46.33 20.21
CA ALA A 2 59.88 45.78 21.05
C ALA A 2 58.56 45.41 20.33
N HIS A 3 58.20 46.08 19.23
CA HIS A 3 56.98 45.78 18.46
C HIS A 3 57.08 44.52 17.60
N HIS A 4 58.30 44.13 17.20
CA HIS A 4 58.53 42.96 16.35
C HIS A 4 58.50 41.68 17.19
N GLU A 5 59.16 41.66 18.36
CA GLU A 5 59.10 40.55 19.32
C GLU A 5 57.68 40.27 19.82
N LYS A 6 56.87 41.32 20.05
CA LYS A 6 55.48 41.17 20.50
C LYS A 6 54.59 40.54 19.42
N ASN A 7 54.87 40.79 18.15
CA ASN A 7 54.14 40.20 17.02
C ASN A 7 54.52 38.72 16.82
N THR A 8 55.81 38.39 16.97
CA THR A 8 56.30 37.00 16.89
C THR A 8 55.69 36.12 17.99
N ALA A 9 55.66 36.62 19.23
CA ALA A 9 55.03 35.93 20.35
C ALA A 9 53.52 35.72 20.14
N HIS A 10 52.82 36.72 19.57
CA HIS A 10 51.40 36.59 19.24
C HIS A 10 51.13 35.55 18.14
N THR A 11 51.98 35.47 17.12
CA THR A 11 51.88 34.46 16.06
C THR A 11 52.12 33.04 16.57
N GLU A 12 53.08 32.84 17.47
CA GLU A 12 53.34 31.52 18.06
C GLU A 12 52.16 31.02 18.91
N ILE A 13 51.52 31.91 19.67
CA ILE A 13 50.32 31.59 20.45
C ILE A 13 49.14 31.20 19.53
N LEU A 14 48.93 31.93 18.44
CA LEU A 14 47.90 31.63 17.44
C LEU A 14 48.13 30.28 16.76
N VAL A 15 49.36 29.99 16.36
CA VAL A 15 49.74 28.69 15.76
C VAL A 15 49.52 27.55 16.77
N GLY A 16 49.85 27.76 18.04
CA GLY A 16 49.56 26.79 19.11
C GLY A 16 48.07 26.51 19.29
N HIS A 17 47.22 27.55 19.27
CA HIS A 17 45.78 27.39 19.35
C HIS A 17 45.18 26.67 18.13
N ILE A 18 45.62 27.02 16.91
CA ILE A 18 45.17 26.36 15.69
C ILE A 18 45.55 24.88 15.72
N SER A 19 46.77 24.56 16.18
CA SER A 19 47.22 23.17 16.29
C SER A 19 46.36 22.35 17.27
N ARG A 20 45.98 22.93 18.42
CA ARG A 20 45.05 22.28 19.37
C ARG A 20 43.65 22.07 18.78
N LEU A 21 43.06 23.10 18.19
CA LEU A 21 41.73 23.02 17.58
C LEU A 21 41.70 22.01 16.43
N THR A 22 42.79 21.89 15.68
CA THR A 22 42.91 20.90 14.61
C THR A 22 42.95 19.47 15.17
N ALA A 23 43.72 19.26 16.24
CA ALA A 23 43.78 17.96 16.92
C ALA A 23 42.43 17.56 17.54
N GLU A 24 41.71 18.49 18.16
CA GLU A 24 40.39 18.26 18.75
C GLU A 24 39.34 17.91 17.68
N ASN A 25 39.29 18.65 16.57
CA ASN A 25 38.41 18.34 15.44
C ASN A 25 38.71 16.96 14.84
N GLN A 26 40.00 16.61 14.74
CA GLN A 26 40.41 15.32 14.20
C GLN A 26 40.05 14.15 15.15
N ALA A 27 40.16 14.37 16.46
CA ALA A 27 39.71 13.42 17.48
C ALA A 27 38.18 13.23 17.43
N GLN A 28 37.40 14.32 17.32
CA GLN A 28 35.94 14.24 17.18
C GLN A 28 35.52 13.50 15.92
N LYS A 29 36.16 13.80 14.78
CA LYS A 29 35.87 13.11 13.51
C LYS A 29 36.17 11.61 13.61
N ASN A 30 37.26 11.23 14.27
CA ASN A 30 37.61 9.83 14.50
C ASN A 30 36.60 9.12 15.42
N HIS A 31 36.08 9.82 16.43
CA HIS A 31 35.03 9.28 17.30
C HIS A 31 33.73 9.05 16.53
N GLN A 32 33.27 10.04 15.75
CA GLN A 32 32.08 9.91 14.91
C GLN A 32 32.20 8.77 13.88
N LEU A 33 33.40 8.57 13.32
CA LEU A 33 33.66 7.46 12.39
C LEU A 33 33.59 6.09 13.07
N ARG A 34 33.97 5.98 14.35
CA ARG A 34 33.82 4.75 15.13
C ARG A 34 32.37 4.49 15.44
N ASP A 35 31.65 5.50 15.94
CA ASP A 35 30.23 5.37 16.27
C ASP A 35 29.41 4.99 15.03
N ARG A 36 29.71 5.59 13.87
CA ARG A 36 29.07 5.22 12.60
C ARG A 36 29.33 3.77 12.22
N ARG A 37 30.57 3.28 12.36
CA ARG A 37 30.91 1.88 12.06
C ARG A 37 30.19 0.91 12.99
N ASP A 38 30.12 1.24 14.28
CA ASP A 38 29.42 0.39 15.26
C ASP A 38 27.91 0.37 14.96
N LEU A 39 27.33 1.50 14.53
CA LEU A 39 25.94 1.56 14.11
C LEU A 39 25.68 0.73 12.83
N GLU A 40 26.56 0.82 11.84
CA GLU A 40 26.51 0.04 10.60
C GLU A 40 26.61 -1.46 10.90
N ALA A 41 27.54 -1.87 11.78
CA ALA A 41 27.69 -3.27 12.18
C ALA A 41 26.42 -3.82 12.87
N ARG A 42 25.78 -3.02 13.72
CA ARG A 42 24.51 -3.40 14.37
C ARG A 42 23.34 -3.45 13.39
N LEU A 43 23.33 -2.57 12.38
CA LEU A 43 22.32 -2.58 11.33
C LEU A 43 22.44 -3.87 10.50
N ASP A 44 23.64 -4.20 10.05
CA ASP A 44 23.94 -5.44 9.32
C ASP A 44 23.53 -6.69 10.12
N GLU A 45 23.82 -6.71 11.42
CA GLU A 45 23.42 -7.81 12.30
C GLU A 45 21.90 -7.93 12.41
N THR A 46 21.21 -6.79 12.55
CA THR A 46 19.74 -6.75 12.59
C THR A 46 19.13 -7.22 11.27
N GLU A 47 19.66 -6.76 10.12
CA GLU A 47 19.20 -7.18 8.79
C GLU A 47 19.38 -8.68 8.57
N ARG A 48 20.52 -9.25 9.01
CA ARG A 48 20.74 -10.71 8.98
C ARG A 48 19.74 -11.44 9.85
N PHE A 49 19.48 -10.96 11.06
CA PHE A 49 18.52 -11.60 11.97
C PHE A 49 17.10 -11.54 11.40
N VAL A 50 16.70 -10.41 10.83
CA VAL A 50 15.43 -10.27 10.11
C VAL A 50 15.34 -11.25 8.96
N THR A 51 16.41 -11.41 8.18
CA THR A 51 16.45 -12.36 7.04
C THR A 51 16.31 -13.81 7.52
N ILE A 52 16.99 -14.18 8.60
CA ILE A 52 16.88 -15.53 9.19
C ILE A 52 15.48 -15.77 9.72
N LEU A 53 14.91 -14.83 10.49
CA LEU A 53 13.54 -14.92 10.98
C LEU A 53 12.52 -15.01 9.83
N GLN A 54 12.72 -14.23 8.77
CA GLN A 54 11.89 -14.30 7.57
C GLN A 54 11.94 -15.69 6.94
N HIS A 55 13.14 -16.28 6.82
CA HIS A 55 13.31 -17.62 6.29
C HIS A 55 12.67 -18.70 7.19
N ASP A 56 12.93 -18.67 8.50
CA ASP A 56 12.44 -19.65 9.47
C ASP A 56 10.91 -19.62 9.61
N LEU A 57 10.32 -18.43 9.51
CA LEU A 57 8.88 -18.24 9.50
C LEU A 57 8.26 -18.38 8.10
N ARG A 58 9.05 -18.71 7.07
CA ARG A 58 8.63 -18.71 5.65
C ARG A 58 7.97 -17.41 5.20
N LEU A 59 8.27 -16.30 5.86
CA LEU A 59 7.86 -14.95 5.49
C LEU A 59 8.71 -14.50 4.28
N GLY A 60 8.55 -15.19 3.15
CA GLY A 60 8.93 -14.62 1.87
C GLY A 60 8.03 -13.42 1.55
N PRO A 61 8.47 -12.48 0.69
CA PRO A 61 7.52 -11.52 0.13
C PRO A 61 6.41 -12.33 -0.53
N LEU A 62 5.18 -12.18 -0.04
CA LEU A 62 4.01 -12.84 -0.60
C LEU A 62 4.04 -12.68 -2.12
N GLN A 63 4.16 -13.80 -2.83
CA GLN A 63 4.26 -13.77 -4.27
C GLN A 63 2.87 -13.44 -4.82
N ALA A 64 2.78 -12.34 -5.56
CA ALA A 64 1.56 -12.04 -6.29
C ALA A 64 1.35 -13.12 -7.35
N VAL A 65 0.26 -13.87 -7.23
CA VAL A 65 -0.13 -14.90 -8.21
C VAL A 65 -1.01 -14.34 -9.32
N PHE A 66 -1.68 -13.22 -9.03
CA PHE A 66 -2.55 -12.56 -9.98
C PHE A 66 -2.53 -11.05 -9.75
N GLU A 67 -2.53 -10.32 -10.86
CA GLU A 67 -2.60 -8.87 -10.89
C GLU A 67 -3.57 -8.43 -11.99
N HIS A 68 -4.49 -7.53 -11.65
CA HIS A 68 -5.42 -6.94 -12.62
C HIS A 68 -5.58 -5.43 -12.37
N VAL A 69 -5.51 -4.64 -13.44
CA VAL A 69 -5.76 -3.21 -13.40
C VAL A 69 -7.12 -2.92 -14.02
N TRP A 70 -8.05 -2.43 -13.19
CA TRP A 70 -9.37 -2.00 -13.60
C TRP A 70 -9.43 -0.48 -13.71
N LYS A 71 -9.80 0.01 -14.89
CA LYS A 71 -10.05 1.43 -15.16
C LYS A 71 -11.55 1.71 -15.07
N LEU A 72 -11.94 2.52 -14.09
CA LEU A 72 -13.30 3.02 -13.96
C LEU A 72 -13.42 4.28 -14.82
N GLN A 73 -13.73 4.07 -16.10
CA GLN A 73 -13.84 5.13 -17.09
C GLN A 73 -15.05 4.90 -18.01
N PRO A 74 -15.94 5.89 -18.19
CA PRO A 74 -15.91 7.20 -17.55
C PRO A 74 -16.41 7.14 -16.09
N TYR A 75 -15.68 7.77 -15.16
CA TYR A 75 -16.04 7.88 -13.75
C TYR A 75 -17.41 8.57 -13.55
N SER A 76 -17.80 9.48 -14.46
CA SER A 76 -19.14 10.08 -14.47
C SER A 76 -20.28 9.04 -14.49
N SER A 77 -20.06 7.84 -15.05
CA SER A 77 -21.04 6.76 -14.99
C SER A 77 -21.29 6.28 -13.56
N LEU A 78 -20.26 6.26 -12.71
CA LEU A 78 -20.41 5.92 -11.28
C LEU A 78 -21.29 6.95 -10.56
N ARG A 79 -21.15 8.22 -10.94
CA ARG A 79 -21.95 9.30 -10.36
C ARG A 79 -23.39 9.26 -10.79
N HIS A 80 -23.62 9.05 -12.09
CA HIS A 80 -24.96 8.88 -12.63
C HIS A 80 -25.67 7.65 -12.05
N ALA A 81 -24.93 6.54 -11.90
CA ALA A 81 -25.38 5.32 -11.26
C ALA A 81 -25.89 5.57 -9.83
N TYR A 82 -25.15 6.34 -9.02
CA TYR A 82 -25.57 6.69 -7.67
C TYR A 82 -26.82 7.59 -7.64
N SER A 83 -26.95 8.52 -8.59
CA SER A 83 -28.11 9.42 -8.69
C SER A 83 -29.38 8.71 -9.19
N THR A 84 -29.25 7.54 -9.83
CA THR A 84 -30.38 6.80 -10.40
C THR A 84 -30.75 5.62 -9.48
N PRO A 85 -31.99 5.55 -8.95
CA PRO A 85 -32.40 4.42 -8.13
C PRO A 85 -32.36 3.11 -8.93
N GLY A 86 -31.63 2.10 -8.43
CA GLY A 86 -31.57 0.74 -8.99
C GLY A 86 -30.31 0.40 -9.82
N SER A 87 -29.41 1.35 -10.09
CA SER A 87 -28.20 1.11 -10.94
C SER A 87 -26.88 1.54 -10.27
N GLY A 88 -26.83 1.56 -8.93
CA GLY A 88 -25.79 2.25 -8.15
C GLY A 88 -24.38 1.66 -8.12
N VAL A 89 -24.04 0.72 -9.03
CA VAL A 89 -22.74 0.01 -9.01
C VAL A 89 -22.12 -0.08 -10.40
N LEU A 90 -20.79 0.01 -10.47
CA LEU A 90 -19.99 -0.33 -11.65
C LEU A 90 -19.29 -1.66 -11.44
N SER A 91 -19.14 -2.42 -12.52
CA SER A 91 -18.52 -3.74 -12.52
C SER A 91 -17.28 -3.76 -13.43
N SER A 92 -16.25 -4.53 -13.02
CA SER A 92 -15.11 -4.85 -13.88
C SER A 92 -15.41 -5.91 -14.94
N GLY A 93 -16.59 -6.55 -14.88
CA GLY A 93 -16.80 -7.86 -15.47
C GLY A 93 -16.16 -8.97 -14.64
N VAL A 94 -16.49 -10.23 -14.97
CA VAL A 94 -15.96 -11.41 -14.28
C VAL A 94 -14.59 -11.75 -14.82
N LEU A 95 -13.62 -11.83 -13.90
CA LEU A 95 -12.22 -12.13 -14.14
C LEU A 95 -11.90 -13.54 -13.62
N CYS A 96 -10.93 -14.22 -14.23
CA CYS A 96 -10.41 -15.48 -13.72
C CYS A 96 -9.10 -15.20 -12.96
N VAL A 97 -9.13 -15.38 -11.64
CA VAL A 97 -7.99 -15.20 -10.72
C VAL A 97 -7.24 -16.52 -10.64
N ASN A 98 -6.04 -16.53 -11.22
CA ASN A 98 -5.23 -17.73 -11.53
C ASN A 98 -5.88 -18.58 -12.64
N THR A 99 -5.09 -19.30 -13.43
CA THR A 99 -5.63 -20.16 -14.51
C THR A 99 -5.06 -21.57 -14.41
N PRO A 100 -5.92 -22.60 -14.24
CA PRO A 100 -7.35 -22.51 -13.86
C PRO A 100 -7.52 -21.90 -12.46
N GLY A 101 -8.60 -21.15 -12.22
CA GLY A 101 -8.76 -20.43 -10.95
C GLY A 101 -10.13 -19.82 -10.71
N TYR A 102 -10.23 -19.02 -9.64
CA TYR A 102 -11.50 -18.50 -9.13
C TYR A 102 -12.08 -17.45 -10.06
N ARG A 103 -13.39 -17.45 -10.25
CA ARG A 103 -14.07 -16.36 -10.97
C ARG A 103 -14.44 -15.26 -9.99
N MET A 104 -13.90 -14.06 -10.18
CA MET A 104 -14.13 -12.91 -9.31
C MET A 104 -14.53 -11.68 -10.11
N GLU A 105 -15.36 -10.84 -9.53
CA GLU A 105 -15.76 -9.56 -10.10
C GLU A 105 -15.45 -8.45 -9.10
N LEU A 106 -14.81 -7.38 -9.57
CA LEU A 106 -14.67 -6.14 -8.81
C LEU A 106 -15.89 -5.27 -9.04
N VAL A 107 -16.40 -4.68 -7.96
CA VAL A 107 -17.58 -3.82 -7.96
C VAL A 107 -17.24 -2.52 -7.24
N ALA A 108 -17.57 -1.40 -7.86
CA ALA A 108 -17.42 -0.08 -7.27
C ALA A 108 -18.77 0.59 -7.10
N ASP A 109 -18.98 1.25 -5.97
CA ASP A 109 -20.21 1.96 -5.67
C ASP A 109 -19.90 3.27 -4.92
N VAL A 110 -20.88 4.16 -4.87
CA VAL A 110 -20.81 5.35 -4.00
C VAL A 110 -21.61 5.05 -2.74
N CYS A 111 -20.90 4.93 -1.62
CA CYS A 111 -21.47 4.59 -0.33
C CYS A 111 -21.60 5.82 0.57
N ARG A 112 -22.62 5.83 1.42
CA ARG A 112 -22.68 6.72 2.59
C ARG A 112 -22.27 5.93 3.84
N PRO A 113 -21.41 6.48 4.72
CA PRO A 113 -20.93 5.78 5.92
C PRO A 113 -22.03 5.21 6.81
N ALA A 114 -23.12 5.97 6.99
CA ALA A 114 -24.32 5.52 7.70
C ALA A 114 -25.59 6.14 7.09
N PRO A 115 -26.75 5.49 7.19
CA PRO A 115 -28.03 6.07 6.79
C PRO A 115 -28.26 7.40 7.51
N GLY A 116 -28.61 8.45 6.77
CA GLY A 116 -28.84 9.79 7.34
C GLY A 116 -27.59 10.56 7.80
N SER A 117 -26.37 10.00 7.65
CA SER A 117 -25.14 10.73 7.97
C SER A 117 -24.94 11.95 7.06
N VAL A 118 -24.49 13.05 7.66
CA VAL A 118 -24.02 14.27 6.97
C VAL A 118 -22.57 14.16 6.51
N GLN A 119 -21.87 13.07 6.85
CA GLN A 119 -20.51 12.84 6.36
C GLN A 119 -20.50 12.68 4.84
N ALA A 120 -19.37 13.06 4.24
CA ALA A 120 -19.16 12.96 2.81
C ALA A 120 -19.41 11.53 2.30
N LEU A 121 -19.90 11.44 1.06
CA LEU A 121 -19.96 10.18 0.34
C LEU A 121 -18.56 9.62 0.13
N HIS A 122 -18.45 8.31 0.06
CA HIS A 122 -17.19 7.60 -0.16
C HIS A 122 -17.29 6.70 -1.38
N LEU A 123 -16.15 6.49 -2.02
CA LEU A 123 -16.00 5.37 -2.95
C LEU A 123 -15.95 4.07 -2.14
N GLY A 124 -16.79 3.11 -2.51
CA GLY A 124 -16.68 1.72 -2.08
C GLY A 124 -16.02 0.89 -3.18
N LEU A 125 -15.13 -0.02 -2.78
CA LEU A 125 -14.53 -1.05 -3.63
C LEU A 125 -14.77 -2.40 -2.98
N LYS A 126 -15.55 -3.21 -3.67
CA LYS A 126 -15.99 -4.54 -3.23
C LYS A 126 -15.67 -5.55 -4.31
N MET A 127 -15.81 -6.81 -3.97
CA MET A 127 -15.67 -7.93 -4.88
C MET A 127 -16.63 -9.04 -4.49
N ARG A 128 -16.91 -9.93 -5.44
CA ARG A 128 -17.67 -11.16 -5.19
C ARG A 128 -17.13 -12.30 -6.03
N ILE A 129 -17.33 -13.52 -5.53
CA ILE A 129 -16.92 -14.75 -6.19
C ILE A 129 -18.12 -15.30 -6.96
N HIS A 130 -17.88 -15.69 -8.21
CA HIS A 130 -18.85 -16.28 -9.14
C HIS A 130 -18.61 -17.77 -9.28
N PRO A 131 -19.67 -18.56 -9.59
CA PRO A 131 -19.50 -19.96 -9.95
C PRO A 131 -18.61 -20.10 -11.19
N GLY A 132 -17.64 -21.00 -11.11
CA GLY A 132 -16.68 -21.31 -12.16
C GLY A 132 -16.59 -22.79 -12.48
N GLU A 133 -16.16 -23.08 -13.71
CA GLU A 133 -16.00 -24.44 -14.24
C GLU A 133 -15.01 -25.29 -13.41
N HIS A 134 -14.06 -24.64 -12.76
CA HIS A 134 -12.99 -25.28 -12.00
C HIS A 134 -13.27 -25.35 -10.48
N ASP A 135 -14.46 -24.92 -10.00
CA ASP A 135 -14.75 -24.82 -8.57
C ASP A 135 -14.75 -26.18 -7.83
N GLY A 136 -14.79 -27.30 -8.56
CA GLY A 136 -14.60 -28.64 -8.01
C GLY A 136 -13.14 -28.97 -7.66
N LEU A 137 -12.18 -28.26 -8.24
CA LEU A 137 -10.73 -28.48 -8.08
C LEU A 137 -10.07 -27.45 -7.17
N LEU A 138 -10.75 -26.34 -6.90
CA LEU A 138 -10.22 -25.24 -6.09
C LEU A 138 -10.47 -25.48 -4.59
N PRO A 139 -9.55 -25.05 -3.72
CA PRO A 139 -9.77 -25.11 -2.28
C PRO A 139 -10.86 -24.13 -1.84
N TRP A 140 -11.64 -24.52 -0.84
CA TRP A 140 -12.70 -23.69 -0.27
C TRP A 140 -12.69 -23.77 1.26
N PRO A 141 -13.06 -22.68 1.98
CA PRO A 141 -13.38 -21.35 1.45
C PRO A 141 -12.16 -20.67 0.80
N PHE A 142 -12.41 -19.67 -0.05
CA PHE A 142 -11.36 -18.85 -0.63
C PHE A 142 -10.51 -18.22 0.49
N ALA A 143 -9.21 -18.53 0.51
CA ALA A 143 -8.30 -18.22 1.61
C ALA A 143 -7.02 -17.51 1.13
N HIS A 144 -7.11 -16.65 0.12
CA HIS A 144 -5.98 -15.85 -0.35
C HIS A 144 -5.95 -14.46 0.30
N ARG A 145 -4.74 -13.90 0.48
CA ARG A 145 -4.60 -12.49 0.80
C ARG A 145 -4.82 -11.65 -0.46
N ILE A 146 -5.62 -10.61 -0.33
CA ILE A 146 -5.96 -9.69 -1.41
C ILE A 146 -5.46 -8.30 -1.05
N ARG A 147 -4.87 -7.59 -2.02
CA ARG A 147 -4.61 -6.15 -1.94
C ARG A 147 -5.36 -5.44 -3.04
N LEU A 148 -6.20 -4.49 -2.64
CA LEU A 148 -6.76 -3.48 -3.53
C LEU A 148 -5.90 -2.22 -3.45
N VAL A 149 -5.57 -1.64 -4.59
CA VAL A 149 -4.84 -0.37 -4.67
C VAL A 149 -5.68 0.63 -5.44
N LEU A 150 -6.08 1.72 -4.80
CA LEU A 150 -6.56 2.91 -5.48
C LEU A 150 -5.33 3.72 -5.91
N VAL A 151 -5.06 3.71 -7.21
CA VAL A 151 -3.83 4.27 -7.77
C VAL A 151 -3.93 5.79 -7.82
N ASN A 152 -2.91 6.45 -7.30
CA ASN A 152 -2.67 7.86 -7.57
C ASN A 152 -1.88 7.97 -8.89
N GLN A 153 -2.47 8.63 -9.88
CA GLN A 153 -1.95 8.69 -11.23
C GLN A 153 -0.84 9.75 -11.41
N PHE A 154 -0.56 10.56 -10.39
CA PHE A 154 0.55 11.52 -10.38
C PHE A 154 1.77 11.00 -9.61
N ASP A 155 1.55 10.26 -8.53
CA ASP A 155 2.60 9.71 -7.68
C ASP A 155 2.15 8.39 -7.03
N ASP A 156 2.77 7.27 -7.41
CA ASP A 156 2.40 5.94 -6.88
C ASP A 156 2.69 5.77 -5.37
N ALA A 157 3.58 6.61 -4.79
CA ALA A 157 3.81 6.62 -3.35
C ALA A 157 2.53 7.01 -2.59
N GLU A 158 1.71 7.89 -3.17
CA GLU A 158 0.44 8.38 -2.63
C GLU A 158 -0.75 7.46 -2.95
N SER A 159 -0.54 6.34 -3.65
CA SER A 159 -1.56 5.31 -3.89
C SER A 159 -2.06 4.71 -2.57
N ARG A 160 -3.37 4.51 -2.44
CA ARG A 160 -3.97 3.92 -1.23
C ARG A 160 -4.09 2.41 -1.37
N ARG A 161 -3.60 1.68 -0.37
CA ARG A 161 -3.54 0.20 -0.38
C ARG A 161 -4.43 -0.34 0.74
N PHE A 162 -5.26 -1.33 0.39
CA PHE A 162 -6.20 -1.97 1.30
C PHE A 162 -5.98 -3.48 1.23
N GLU A 163 -5.65 -4.08 2.38
CA GLU A 163 -5.30 -5.49 2.45
C GLU A 163 -6.34 -6.28 3.24
N LEU A 164 -6.83 -7.34 2.61
CA LEU A 164 -7.78 -8.26 3.19
C LEU A 164 -7.15 -9.65 3.20
N ASP A 165 -6.91 -10.16 4.39
CA ASP A 165 -6.62 -11.56 4.59
C ASP A 165 -7.96 -12.31 4.76
N THR A 166 -8.31 -13.10 3.75
CA THR A 166 -9.59 -13.82 3.73
C THR A 166 -9.59 -15.05 4.65
N SER A 167 -8.42 -15.54 5.06
CA SER A 167 -8.30 -16.68 5.98
C SER A 167 -8.76 -16.32 7.41
N THR A 168 -8.53 -15.07 7.82
CA THR A 168 -8.86 -14.54 9.14
C THR A 168 -10.16 -13.71 9.15
N ALA A 169 -10.74 -13.42 7.99
CA ALA A 169 -11.97 -12.63 7.85
C ALA A 169 -13.24 -13.41 8.20
N HIS A 170 -13.41 -13.76 9.48
CA HIS A 170 -14.56 -14.55 9.98
C HIS A 170 -15.93 -13.94 9.64
N HIS A 171 -16.03 -12.60 9.59
CA HIS A 171 -17.24 -11.86 9.24
C HIS A 171 -17.63 -11.96 7.76
N ALA A 172 -16.69 -12.37 6.89
CA ALA A 172 -16.90 -12.50 5.45
C ALA A 172 -17.02 -13.98 4.99
N ARG A 173 -17.12 -14.94 5.91
CA ARG A 173 -17.15 -16.38 5.59
C ARG A 173 -18.20 -16.76 4.55
N ASP A 174 -19.39 -16.17 4.63
CA ASP A 174 -20.45 -16.41 3.65
C ASP A 174 -20.14 -15.87 2.24
N CYS A 175 -19.28 -14.86 2.15
CA CYS A 175 -18.84 -14.29 0.88
C CYS A 175 -17.71 -15.12 0.23
N LEU A 176 -17.01 -15.94 1.03
CA LEU A 176 -15.78 -16.65 0.65
C LEU A 176 -16.00 -18.15 0.42
N LYS A 177 -17.17 -18.70 0.76
CA LYS A 177 -17.50 -20.10 0.51
C LYS A 177 -17.58 -20.42 -0.98
N LYS A 178 -17.62 -21.71 -1.32
CA LYS A 178 -17.91 -22.14 -2.70
C LYS A 178 -19.24 -21.54 -3.16
N PRO A 179 -19.28 -20.81 -4.29
CA PRO A 179 -20.52 -20.23 -4.80
C PRO A 179 -21.50 -21.33 -5.21
N ALA A 180 -22.79 -20.99 -5.17
CA ALA A 180 -23.83 -21.85 -5.71
C ALA A 180 -23.79 -21.82 -7.24
N GLU A 181 -24.18 -22.92 -7.89
CA GLU A 181 -24.04 -23.13 -9.33
C GLU A 181 -24.64 -22.01 -10.20
N ASN A 182 -25.69 -21.35 -9.72
CA ASN A 182 -26.43 -20.33 -10.47
C ASN A 182 -26.39 -18.92 -9.86
N ALA A 183 -25.57 -18.68 -8.83
CA ALA A 183 -25.56 -17.38 -8.15
C ALA A 183 -24.18 -17.02 -7.59
N PRO A 184 -23.74 -15.75 -7.75
CA PRO A 184 -22.54 -15.28 -7.10
C PRO A 184 -22.75 -15.15 -5.58
N ASN A 185 -21.65 -15.21 -4.85
CA ASN A 185 -21.65 -14.92 -3.42
C ASN A 185 -22.00 -13.45 -3.13
N PRO A 186 -22.41 -13.13 -1.89
CA PRO A 186 -22.49 -11.76 -1.43
C PRO A 186 -21.16 -11.01 -1.60
N MET A 187 -21.26 -9.69 -1.78
CA MET A 187 -20.08 -8.83 -1.95
C MET A 187 -19.33 -8.65 -0.62
N PHE A 188 -18.01 -8.52 -0.70
CA PHE A 188 -17.12 -8.20 0.41
C PHE A 188 -16.05 -7.19 -0.02
N GLY A 189 -15.49 -6.43 0.92
CA GLY A 189 -14.49 -5.39 0.63
C GLY A 189 -14.68 -4.15 1.50
N TYR A 190 -14.39 -2.97 0.94
CA TYR A 190 -14.32 -1.71 1.68
C TYR A 190 -15.36 -0.73 1.18
N SER A 191 -16.22 -0.25 2.08
CA SER A 191 -17.24 0.77 1.75
C SER A 191 -16.73 2.21 1.90
N GLN A 192 -15.53 2.42 2.48
CA GLN A 192 -14.96 3.74 2.78
C GLN A 192 -13.50 3.83 2.33
N VAL A 193 -13.26 3.75 1.02
CA VAL A 193 -11.91 3.77 0.43
C VAL A 193 -11.33 5.19 0.42
N ILE A 194 -12.12 6.14 -0.06
CA ILE A 194 -11.75 7.55 -0.14
C ILE A 194 -13.01 8.42 -0.14
N PRO A 195 -13.01 9.57 0.57
CA PRO A 195 -14.08 10.54 0.45
C PRO A 195 -14.16 11.03 -0.99
N ILE A 196 -15.37 11.07 -1.52
CA ILE A 196 -15.67 11.54 -2.87
C ILE A 196 -15.08 12.94 -3.16
N PRO A 197 -15.19 13.95 -2.27
CA PRO A 197 -14.59 15.27 -2.52
C PRO A 197 -13.07 15.24 -2.66
N LEU A 198 -12.41 14.26 -2.02
CA LEU A 198 -10.97 14.09 -2.13
C LEU A 198 -10.59 13.34 -3.41
N LEU A 199 -11.37 12.33 -3.79
CA LEU A 199 -11.22 11.61 -5.06
C LEU A 199 -11.31 12.55 -6.25
N GLU A 200 -12.29 13.46 -6.24
CA GLU A 200 -12.57 14.40 -7.33
C GLU A 200 -11.70 15.64 -7.33
N ASN A 201 -10.86 15.82 -6.31
CA ASN A 201 -9.89 16.89 -6.31
C ASN A 201 -8.77 16.53 -7.29
N GLU A 202 -8.80 17.12 -8.49
CA GLU A 202 -7.84 16.85 -9.57
C GLU A 202 -6.38 17.04 -9.12
N LYS A 203 -6.11 17.95 -8.17
CA LYS A 203 -4.75 18.17 -7.62
C LYS A 203 -4.23 16.98 -6.81
N LYS A 204 -5.10 16.05 -6.42
CA LYS A 204 -4.75 14.85 -5.64
C LYS A 204 -4.42 13.64 -6.53
N GLY A 205 -4.68 13.69 -7.84
CA GLY A 205 -4.21 12.69 -8.80
C GLY A 205 -4.97 11.35 -8.82
N PHE A 206 -6.05 11.18 -8.04
CA PHE A 206 -6.82 9.93 -8.08
C PHE A 206 -7.83 9.87 -9.24
N LEU A 207 -8.44 11.00 -9.59
CA LEU A 207 -9.30 11.16 -10.76
C LEU A 207 -8.57 12.01 -11.81
N VAL A 208 -8.28 11.41 -12.95
CA VAL A 208 -7.59 12.08 -14.06
C VAL A 208 -8.31 11.72 -15.36
N HIS A 209 -8.67 12.72 -16.17
CA HIS A 209 -9.42 12.53 -17.42
C HIS A 209 -10.68 11.65 -17.29
N ASN A 210 -11.47 11.87 -16.22
CA ASN A 210 -12.67 11.09 -15.93
C ASN A 210 -12.38 9.58 -15.74
N CYS A 211 -11.17 9.22 -15.29
CA CYS A 211 -10.74 7.85 -15.06
C CYS A 211 -10.21 7.70 -13.64
N VAL A 212 -10.69 6.67 -12.94
CA VAL A 212 -10.12 6.20 -11.67
C VAL A 212 -9.49 4.83 -11.93
N VAL A 213 -8.28 4.60 -11.43
CA VAL A 213 -7.56 3.35 -11.64
C VAL A 213 -7.50 2.56 -10.33
N VAL A 214 -7.99 1.32 -10.38
CA VAL A 214 -7.96 0.36 -9.26
C VAL A 214 -7.17 -0.86 -9.67
N LYS A 215 -6.29 -1.34 -8.80
CA LYS A 215 -5.49 -2.54 -9.03
C LYS A 215 -5.85 -3.60 -8.00
N LEU A 216 -6.18 -4.80 -8.47
CA LEU A 216 -6.38 -6.00 -7.67
C LEU A 216 -5.10 -6.84 -7.73
N ILE A 217 -4.58 -7.21 -6.56
CA ILE A 217 -3.45 -8.12 -6.42
C ILE A 217 -3.88 -9.24 -5.50
N VAL A 218 -3.67 -10.49 -5.93
CA VAL A 218 -3.94 -11.68 -5.12
C VAL A 218 -2.63 -12.39 -4.86
N PHE A 219 -2.42 -12.76 -3.60
CA PHE A 219 -1.23 -13.45 -3.14
C PHE A 219 -1.51 -14.93 -2.90
N THR A 220 -0.47 -15.77 -2.94
CA THR A 220 -0.56 -17.15 -2.45
C THR A 220 -1.08 -17.17 -1.01
N ALA A 221 -1.88 -18.18 -0.68
CA ALA A 221 -2.13 -18.53 0.72
C ALA A 221 -0.87 -19.23 1.27
N ASP A 222 -0.52 -18.97 2.53
CA ASP A 222 0.59 -19.65 3.23
C ASP A 222 0.28 -21.12 3.53
#